data_AF-A0A7W0CCG1-F1
#
_entry.id   AF-A0A7W0CCG1-F1
#
_cell.length_a   1.000
_cell.length_b   1.000
_cell.length_c   1.000
_cell.angle_alpha   90.00
_cell.angle_beta   90.00
_cell.angle_gamma   90.00
#
_symmetry.space_group_name_H-M   'P 1'
#
loop_
_entity.id
_entity.type
_entity.pdbx_description
1 polymer ?
#
loop_
_entity_poly.entity_id
_entity_poly.type
_entity_poly.pdbx_seq_one_letter_code
_entity_poly.pdbx_strand_id
1 'polypeptide(L)'
;MNAEFLIAASAMAGFLIAIHVLEKRRNATRKPTEQEMLFFLARMTETSEYDQFMRAAEAWEISRHKVESDFKRFLFHSTLPYYVRDHLRKAVASNPAILGPAANCFTGTLIPKKSCGP
;
A
#
# COMPACT_ATOMS: atom_id res chain seq x y z
N MET A 1 -11.32 -40.37 -22.98
CA MET A 1 -11.24 -39.41 -21.86
C MET A 1 -12.32 -39.78 -20.87
N ASN A 2 -11.93 -40.16 -19.66
CA ASN A 2 -12.84 -40.78 -18.71
C ASN A 2 -13.63 -39.68 -17.97
N ALA A 3 -14.93 -39.87 -17.78
CA ALA A 3 -15.81 -38.89 -17.14
C ALA A 3 -15.29 -38.46 -15.75
N GLU A 4 -14.71 -39.40 -15.01
CA GLU A 4 -14.04 -39.17 -13.72
C GLU A 4 -12.95 -38.08 -13.78
N PHE A 5 -12.18 -38.04 -14.86
CA PHE A 5 -11.11 -37.05 -15.02
C PHE A 5 -11.66 -35.64 -15.24
N LEU A 6 -12.78 -35.52 -15.97
CA LEU A 6 -13.45 -34.23 -16.21
C LEU A 6 -14.09 -33.69 -14.93
N ILE A 7 -14.70 -34.58 -14.13
CA ILE A 7 -15.29 -34.21 -12.83
C ILE A 7 -14.19 -33.71 -11.89
N ALA A 8 -13.10 -34.48 -11.73
CA ALA A 8 -11.99 -34.09 -10.88
C ALA A 8 -11.34 -32.76 -11.33
N ALA A 9 -11.13 -32.58 -12.63
CA ALA A 9 -10.56 -31.34 -13.19
C ALA A 9 -11.46 -30.12 -12.94
N SER A 10 -12.77 -30.25 -13.12
CA SER A 10 -13.73 -29.16 -12.87
C SER A 10 -13.82 -28.79 -11.39
N ALA A 11 -13.83 -29.78 -10.50
CA ALA A 11 -13.83 -29.57 -9.05
C ALA A 11 -12.56 -28.84 -8.59
N MET A 12 -11.39 -29.25 -9.09
CA MET A 12 -10.11 -28.60 -8.79
C MET A 12 -10.10 -27.14 -9.27
N ALA A 13 -10.52 -26.89 -10.52
CA ALA A 13 -10.59 -25.53 -11.06
C ALA A 13 -11.55 -24.65 -10.26
N GLY A 14 -12.73 -25.16 -9.91
CA GLY A 14 -13.70 -24.45 -9.08
C GLY A 14 -13.15 -24.10 -7.69
N PHE A 15 -12.43 -25.03 -7.06
CA PHE A 15 -11.81 -24.82 -5.75
C PHE A 15 -10.73 -23.73 -5.80
N LEU A 16 -9.86 -23.75 -6.82
CA LEU A 16 -8.84 -22.72 -7.00
C LEU A 16 -9.47 -21.33 -7.22
N ILE A 17 -10.50 -21.25 -8.06
CA ILE A 17 -11.23 -19.99 -8.30
C ILE A 17 -11.87 -19.48 -7.00
N ALA A 18 -12.48 -20.37 -6.21
CA ALA A 18 -13.10 -20.00 -4.93
C ALA A 18 -12.06 -19.42 -3.95
N ILE A 19 -10.89 -20.06 -3.82
CA ILE A 19 -9.80 -19.54 -2.99
C ILE A 19 -9.37 -18.16 -3.47
N HIS A 20 -9.12 -17.97 -4.76
CA HIS A 20 -8.70 -16.67 -5.29
C HIS A 20 -9.73 -15.57 -5.05
N VAL A 21 -11.03 -15.88 -5.17
CA VAL A 21 -12.10 -14.91 -4.89
C VAL A 21 -12.15 -14.57 -3.41
N LEU A 22 -12.00 -15.56 -2.52
CA LEU A 22 -11.98 -15.35 -1.07
C LEU A 22 -10.75 -14.53 -0.64
N GLU A 23 -9.58 -14.80 -1.18
CA GLU A 23 -8.36 -14.02 -0.93
C GLU A 23 -8.51 -12.59 -1.42
N LYS A 24 -9.06 -12.40 -2.63
CA LYS A 24 -9.32 -11.06 -3.18
C LYS A 24 -10.30 -10.29 -2.31
N ARG A 25 -11.37 -10.94 -1.82
CA ARG A 25 -12.33 -10.33 -0.90
C ARG A 25 -11.69 -9.98 0.43
N ARG A 26 -10.87 -10.87 1.00
CA ARG A 26 -10.14 -10.63 2.26
C ARG A 26 -9.17 -9.46 2.14
N ASN A 27 -8.42 -9.39 1.04
CA ASN A 27 -7.52 -8.27 0.77
C ASN A 27 -8.27 -6.97 0.51
N ALA A 28 -9.43 -6.99 -0.15
CA ALA A 28 -10.25 -5.80 -0.36
C ALA A 28 -10.79 -5.21 0.96
N THR A 29 -11.02 -6.06 1.96
CA THR A 29 -11.42 -5.63 3.31
C THR A 29 -10.25 -5.31 4.24
N ARG A 30 -9.01 -5.59 3.84
CA ARG A 30 -7.83 -5.30 4.65
C ARG A 30 -7.60 -3.79 4.65
N LYS A 31 -7.68 -3.17 5.83
CA LYS A 31 -7.24 -1.79 5.99
C LYS A 31 -5.73 -1.73 5.67
N PRO A 32 -5.28 -0.82 4.81
CA PRO A 32 -3.87 -0.67 4.52
C PRO A 32 -3.11 -0.34 5.81
N THR A 33 -1.95 -0.96 5.97
CA THR A 33 -1.05 -0.74 7.09
C THR A 33 -0.51 0.69 7.00
N GLU A 34 -0.18 1.32 8.13
CA GLU A 34 0.34 2.70 8.13
C GLU A 34 1.63 2.86 7.31
N GLN A 35 2.46 1.81 7.24
CA GLN A 35 3.63 1.75 6.37
C GLN A 35 3.26 1.73 4.89
N GLU A 36 2.27 0.91 4.52
CA GLU A 36 1.79 0.83 3.14
C GLU A 36 1.21 2.19 2.73
N MET A 37 0.46 2.85 3.62
CA MET A 37 -0.04 4.20 3.39
C MET A 37 1.10 5.22 3.18
N LEU A 38 2.18 5.15 3.96
CA LEU A 38 3.33 6.02 3.79
C LEU A 38 4.00 5.79 2.43
N PHE A 39 4.21 4.53 2.05
CA PHE A 39 4.76 4.17 0.76
C PHE A 39 3.88 4.67 -0.39
N PHE A 40 2.56 4.46 -0.30
CA PHE A 40 1.62 4.95 -1.31
C PHE A 40 1.62 6.47 -1.39
N LEU A 41 1.62 7.16 -0.26
CA LEU A 41 1.68 8.62 -0.23
C LEU A 41 2.95 9.11 -0.92
N ALA A 42 4.11 8.57 -0.55
CA ALA A 42 5.39 8.92 -1.16
C ALA A 42 5.39 8.70 -2.68
N ARG A 43 4.80 7.58 -3.14
CA ARG A 43 4.65 7.29 -4.57
C ARG A 43 3.70 8.26 -5.28
N MET A 44 2.57 8.60 -4.68
CA MET A 44 1.60 9.53 -5.25
C MET A 44 2.14 10.96 -5.34
N THR A 45 2.98 11.36 -4.39
CA THR A 45 3.60 12.68 -4.38
C THR A 45 4.96 12.73 -5.08
N GLU A 46 5.39 11.63 -5.70
CA GLU A 46 6.71 11.46 -6.33
C GLU A 46 7.88 11.86 -5.41
N THR A 47 7.74 11.62 -4.11
CA THR A 47 8.75 11.95 -3.09
C THR A 47 9.29 10.69 -2.45
N SER A 48 10.40 10.80 -1.71
CA SER A 48 10.85 9.69 -0.86
C SER A 48 9.99 9.57 0.39
N GLU A 49 10.01 8.40 1.04
CA GLU A 49 9.42 8.22 2.36
C GLU A 49 10.08 9.15 3.40
N TYR A 50 11.39 9.36 3.26
CA TYR A 50 12.14 10.28 4.11
C TYR A 50 11.67 11.74 3.98
N ASP A 51 11.30 12.18 2.77
CA ASP A 51 10.73 13.51 2.58
C ASP A 51 9.38 13.67 3.28
N GLN A 52 8.58 12.60 3.34
CA GLN A 52 7.32 12.60 4.10
C GLN A 52 7.58 12.68 5.61
N PHE A 53 8.65 12.05 6.10
CA PHE A 53 9.11 12.20 7.49
C PHE A 53 9.54 13.65 7.78
N MET A 54 10.27 14.28 6.86
CA MET A 54 10.69 15.68 6.99
C MET A 54 9.50 16.64 6.99
N ARG A 55 8.54 16.47 6.09
CA ARG A 55 7.30 17.28 6.05
C ARG A 55 6.47 17.10 7.33
N ALA A 56 6.36 15.87 7.83
CA ALA A 56 5.68 15.60 9.09
C ALA A 56 6.42 16.25 10.27
N ALA A 57 7.76 16.28 10.23
CA ALA A 57 8.58 16.91 11.24
C ALA A 57 8.48 18.43 11.23
N GLU A 58 8.37 19.06 10.06
CA GLU A 58 8.15 20.51 9.93
C GLU A 58 6.87 20.95 10.65
N ALA A 59 5.78 20.19 10.51
CA ALA A 59 4.52 20.49 11.18
C ALA A 59 4.57 20.36 12.71
N TRP A 60 5.55 19.63 13.24
CA TRP A 60 5.74 19.37 14.67
C TRP A 60 7.01 20.00 15.24
N GLU A 61 7.71 20.83 14.44
CA GLU A 61 8.97 21.49 14.81
C GLU A 61 10.06 20.53 15.33
N ILE A 62 10.12 19.31 14.75
CA ILE A 62 11.09 18.29 15.17
C ILE A 62 12.43 18.52 14.49
N SER A 63 13.52 18.43 15.26
CA SER A 63 14.87 18.58 14.73
C SER A 63 15.25 17.46 13.75
N ARG A 64 16.00 17.82 12.70
CA ARG A 64 16.43 16.89 11.64
C ARG A 64 17.17 15.66 12.17
N HIS A 65 17.99 15.83 13.20
CA HIS A 65 18.71 14.71 13.84
C HIS A 65 17.75 13.68 14.45
N LYS A 66 16.66 14.15 15.06
CA LYS A 66 15.64 13.26 15.62
C LYS A 66 14.88 12.53 14.52
N VAL A 67 14.53 13.23 13.43
CA VAL A 67 13.91 12.61 12.26
C VAL A 67 14.77 11.50 11.67
N GLU A 68 16.08 11.71 11.55
CA GLU A 68 16.98 10.69 11.01
C GLU A 68 17.07 9.46 11.92
N SER A 69 17.13 9.67 13.25
CA SER A 69 17.11 8.57 14.22
C SER A 69 15.80 7.78 14.16
N ASP A 70 14.67 8.48 14.09
CA ASP A 70 13.34 7.89 13.98
C ASP A 70 13.15 7.17 12.64
N PHE A 71 13.71 7.70 11.56
CA PHE A 71 13.69 7.06 10.25
C PHE A 71 14.54 5.77 10.23
N LYS A 72 15.74 5.79 10.83
CA LYS A 72 16.53 4.57 11.00
C LYS A 72 15.76 3.52 11.80
N ARG A 73 15.12 3.93 12.90
CA ARG A 73 14.27 3.04 13.71
C ARG A 73 13.11 2.47 12.90
N PHE A 74 12.50 3.29 12.04
CA PHE A 74 11.47 2.86 11.11
C PHE A 74 12.00 1.80 10.12
N LEU A 75 13.20 1.96 9.55
CA LEU A 75 13.78 0.96 8.65
C LEU A 75 14.01 -0.41 9.34
N PHE A 76 14.43 -0.41 10.61
CA PHE A 76 14.67 -1.66 11.34
C PHE A 76 13.40 -2.33 11.88
N HIS A 77 12.43 -1.54 12.34
CA HIS A 77 11.27 -2.07 13.06
C HIS A 77 9.94 -1.87 12.33
N SER A 78 9.95 -1.26 11.14
CA SER A 78 8.75 -0.89 10.37
C SER A 78 7.70 -0.12 11.21
N THR A 79 8.15 0.58 12.27
CA THR A 79 7.28 1.26 13.23
C THR A 79 7.33 2.76 12.99
N LEU A 80 6.16 3.37 12.79
CA LEU A 80 6.07 4.81 12.53
C LEU A 80 5.96 5.62 13.83
N PRO A 81 6.71 6.74 13.94
CA PRO A 81 6.52 7.72 14.99
C PRO A 81 5.13 8.39 14.95
N TYR A 82 4.65 8.84 16.10
CA TYR A 82 3.31 9.45 16.23
C TYR A 82 3.07 10.65 15.32
N TYR A 83 4.07 11.52 15.15
CA TYR A 83 3.94 12.72 14.30
C TYR A 83 3.75 12.34 12.82
N VAL A 84 4.41 11.28 12.34
CA VAL A 84 4.23 10.78 10.97
C VAL A 84 2.86 10.13 10.81
N ARG A 85 2.38 9.39 11.82
CA ARG A 85 1.03 8.80 11.81
C ARG A 85 -0.06 9.87 11.71
N ASP A 86 0.10 10.98 12.44
CA ASP A 86 -0.83 12.11 12.36
C ASP A 86 -0.79 12.78 10.98
N HIS A 87 0.41 12.98 10.42
CA HIS A 87 0.59 13.49 9.06
C HIS A 87 -0.10 12.61 8.01
N LEU A 88 0.05 11.28 8.11
CA LEU A 88 -0.63 10.33 7.25
C LEU A 88 -2.15 10.40 7.38
N ARG A 89 -2.66 10.53 8.62
CA ARG A 89 -4.10 10.68 8.86
C ARG A 89 -4.65 11.94 8.18
N LYS A 90 -3.93 13.05 8.26
CA LYS A 90 -4.31 14.31 7.59
C LYS A 90 -4.25 14.18 6.06
N ALA A 91 -3.20 13.57 5.53
CA ALA A 91 -3.06 13.33 4.10
C ALA A 91 -4.21 12.48 3.55
N VAL A 92 -4.59 11.42 4.27
CA VAL A 92 -5.73 10.57 3.93
C VAL A 92 -7.06 11.32 3.99
N ALA A 93 -7.26 12.18 5.00
CA ALA A 93 -8.45 13.01 5.09
C ALA A 93 -8.56 14.01 3.92
N SER A 94 -7.42 14.55 3.46
CA SER A 94 -7.39 15.45 2.30
C SER A 94 -7.55 14.72 0.96
N ASN A 95 -7.06 13.49 0.85
CA ASN A 95 -7.10 12.70 -0.38
C ASN A 95 -7.53 11.25 -0.08
N PRO A 96 -8.84 10.96 -0.15
CA PRO A 96 -9.36 9.62 0.15
C PRO A 96 -8.92 8.56 -0.87
N ALA A 97 -8.33 8.96 -2.01
CA ALA A 97 -7.80 8.01 -2.99
C ALA A 97 -6.68 7.12 -2.43
N ILE A 98 -5.99 7.57 -1.37
CA ILE A 98 -4.95 6.80 -0.67
C ILE A 98 -5.53 5.54 0.02
N LEU A 99 -6.80 5.58 0.45
CA LEU A 99 -7.51 4.46 1.08
C LEU A 99 -8.29 3.59 0.07
N GLY A 100 -8.35 3.99 -1.19
CA GLY A 100 -9.13 3.30 -2.21
C GLY A 100 -8.52 1.96 -2.65
N PRO A 101 -9.28 1.10 -3.35
CA PRO A 101 -8.81 -0.18 -3.88
C PRO A 101 -7.62 -0.09 -4.87
N ALA A 102 -7.15 1.13 -5.17
CA ALA A 102 -5.94 1.42 -5.94
C ALA A 102 -4.63 0.92 -5.28
N ALA A 103 -4.64 0.60 -3.98
CA ALA A 103 -3.53 -0.13 -3.36
C ALA A 103 -3.26 -1.49 -4.05
N ASN A 104 -4.28 -2.10 -4.65
CA ASN A 104 -4.14 -3.33 -5.45
C ASN A 104 -3.73 -3.07 -6.91
N CYS A 105 -3.65 -1.81 -7.37
CA CYS A 105 -3.29 -1.51 -8.76
C CYS A 105 -1.78 -1.54 -9.03
N PHE A 106 -0.93 -1.51 -8.00
CA PHE A 106 0.52 -1.47 -8.18
C PHE A 106 1.24 -2.77 -7.85
N THR A 107 0.59 -3.73 -7.19
CA THR A 107 1.10 -5.09 -7.06
C THR A 107 0.71 -5.91 -8.29
N GLY A 108 1.49 -5.77 -9.36
CA GLY A 108 1.54 -6.77 -10.43
C GLY A 108 0.48 -6.66 -11.53
N THR A 109 0.48 -5.57 -12.28
CA THR A 109 0.22 -5.69 -13.72
C THR A 109 1.03 -4.65 -14.48
N LEU A 110 1.90 -5.13 -15.37
CA LEU A 110 2.49 -4.35 -16.44
C LEU A 110 1.34 -3.74 -17.27
N ILE A 111 0.99 -2.49 -17.02
CA ILE A 111 0.20 -1.69 -17.95
C ILE A 111 1.11 -0.59 -18.48
N PRO A 112 1.30 -0.48 -19.82
CA PRO A 112 2.22 0.48 -20.41
C PRO A 112 1.76 1.91 -20.11
N LYS A 113 2.73 2.76 -19.71
CA LYS A 113 2.58 4.21 -19.66
C LYS A 113 1.95 4.70 -20.97
N LYS A 114 0.73 5.23 -20.92
CA LYS A 114 0.31 6.21 -21.93
C LYS A 114 1.03 7.51 -21.61
N SER A 115 1.94 7.84 -22.52
CA SER A 115 2.58 9.14 -22.68
C SER A 115 1.53 10.26 -22.61
N CYS A 116 1.67 11.18 -21.64
CA CYS A 116 1.14 12.53 -21.80
C CYS A 116 2.16 13.28 -22.68
N GLY A 117 1.79 13.53 -23.93
CA GLY A 117 2.38 14.60 -24.72
C GLY A 117 1.55 15.89 -24.55
N PRO A 118 2.16 17.07 -24.73
CA PRO A 118 1.46 18.36 -24.78
C PRO A 118 0.55 18.48 -26.01
#